data_AF-A0A7W9UXA1-F1
#
_entry.id   AF-A0A7W9UXA1-F1
#
_cell.length_a   1.000
_cell.length_b   1.000
_cell.length_c   1.000
_cell.angle_alpha   90.00
_cell.angle_beta   90.00
_cell.angle_gamma   90.00
#
_symmetry.space_group_name_H-M   'P 1'
#
loop_
_entity.id
_entity.type
_entity.pdbx_description
1 polymer ?
#
loop_
_entity_poly.entity_id
_entity_poly.type
_entity_poly.pdbx_seq_one_letter_code
_entity_poly.pdbx_strand_id
1 'polypeptide(L)'
;MTEAEQAIGTPEPEKAEEAGASAEPAKVEEAGASAEPGTTGGRGERRILVLLAVAAVAYLLDLSTKIIVVSQLEHEGSIDVLGSWLRFEVVRNRGAAFGLGEAMTIVFTCIAAIVIVVIARIARKLYSVPWAIALGMLLGGALGNLTDRLFRTPGGFKGAVVDFIAPANFAVFNLADSAIVCGGITIVILSFRGLDPDGTVHPH
;
A
#
# COMPACT_ATOMS: atom_id res chain seq x y z
N MET A 1 33.55 73.61 -66.71
CA MET A 1 33.88 74.89 -66.03
C MET A 1 33.45 74.68 -64.59
N THR A 2 34.19 73.91 -63.78
CA THR A 2 35.52 74.16 -63.18
C THR A 2 35.45 75.27 -62.12
N GLU A 3 36.09 75.00 -60.97
CA GLU A 3 36.43 75.88 -59.82
C GLU A 3 35.37 75.98 -58.70
N ALA A 4 35.70 76.00 -57.39
CA ALA A 4 36.95 75.75 -56.66
C ALA A 4 36.66 75.59 -55.14
N GLU A 5 37.46 74.72 -54.50
CA GLU A 5 38.10 74.72 -53.18
C GLU A 5 37.51 75.34 -51.88
N GLN A 6 37.51 74.47 -50.84
CA GLN A 6 38.08 74.61 -49.46
C GLN A 6 37.45 75.62 -48.46
N ALA A 7 37.43 75.45 -47.13
CA ALA A 7 38.04 74.48 -46.21
C ALA A 7 37.38 74.58 -44.79
N ILE A 8 37.50 73.48 -44.02
CA ILE A 8 37.70 73.37 -42.56
C ILE A 8 36.54 73.67 -41.58
N GLY A 9 36.23 72.65 -40.76
CA GLY A 9 35.80 72.83 -39.36
C GLY A 9 34.73 71.85 -38.87
N THR A 10 35.11 70.67 -38.40
CA THR A 10 34.28 69.83 -37.49
C THR A 10 34.50 70.31 -36.04
N PRO A 11 33.49 70.21 -35.15
CA PRO A 11 33.15 68.93 -34.53
C PRO A 11 31.63 68.68 -34.33
N GLU A 12 31.22 67.41 -34.44
CA GLU A 12 29.99 66.84 -33.89
C GLU A 12 30.19 66.49 -32.38
N PRO A 13 29.14 66.22 -31.55
CA PRO A 13 27.82 65.71 -31.94
C PRO A 13 26.58 66.35 -31.27
N GLU A 14 25.49 66.24 -32.03
CA GLU A 14 24.13 65.77 -31.69
C GLU A 14 23.50 66.02 -30.31
N LYS A 15 22.33 66.67 -30.40
CA LYS A 15 21.32 66.94 -29.37
C LYS A 15 20.63 65.65 -28.89
N ALA A 16 20.31 65.61 -27.59
CA ALA A 16 18.93 65.45 -27.11
C ALA A 16 18.85 65.63 -25.57
N GLU A 17 18.51 66.86 -25.15
CA GLU A 17 17.53 67.14 -24.07
C GLU A 17 16.25 66.32 -24.36
N GLU A 18 15.48 65.74 -23.44
CA GLU A 18 14.95 66.07 -22.11
C GLU A 18 14.19 64.76 -21.70
N ALA A 19 13.79 64.41 -20.49
CA ALA A 19 13.82 64.86 -19.10
C ALA A 19 13.33 63.61 -18.35
N GLY A 20 13.82 63.24 -17.17
CA GLY A 20 13.52 63.97 -15.95
C GLY A 20 13.49 62.99 -14.77
N ALA A 21 14.00 63.50 -13.64
CA ALA A 21 13.75 63.08 -12.26
C ALA A 21 14.40 61.78 -11.74
N SER A 22 15.71 61.90 -11.47
CA SER A 22 16.36 61.67 -10.16
C SER A 22 15.47 61.23 -8.98
N ALA A 23 15.85 60.12 -8.32
CA ALA A 23 16.21 60.09 -6.89
C ALA A 23 16.49 58.65 -6.40
N GLU A 24 17.77 58.33 -6.16
CA GLU A 24 18.17 57.48 -5.02
C GLU A 24 18.42 58.44 -3.81
N PRO A 25 18.38 58.02 -2.52
CA PRO A 25 18.86 56.72 -2.02
C PRO A 25 18.03 56.13 -0.84
N ALA A 26 18.43 54.93 -0.38
CA ALA A 26 18.63 54.57 1.04
C ALA A 26 18.18 53.14 1.38
N LYS A 27 19.15 52.39 1.89
CA LYS A 27 19.05 51.08 2.53
C LYS A 27 18.29 51.19 3.86
N VAL A 28 17.29 50.33 4.07
CA VAL A 28 16.70 50.04 5.39
C VAL A 28 16.66 48.52 5.57
N GLU A 29 17.28 48.06 6.65
CA GLU A 29 17.25 46.68 7.15
C GLU A 29 15.91 46.34 7.83
N GLU A 30 15.54 45.06 7.71
CA GLU A 30 14.68 44.21 8.56
C GLU A 30 13.43 44.79 9.26
N ALA A 31 12.26 44.25 8.89
CA ALA A 31 11.33 43.53 9.81
C ALA A 31 10.01 43.23 9.10
N GLY A 32 9.54 41.98 9.17
CA GLY A 32 8.16 41.65 8.80
C GLY A 32 7.95 40.30 8.13
N ALA A 33 8.57 39.24 8.65
CA ALA A 33 8.18 37.87 8.31
C ALA A 33 6.74 37.62 8.80
N SER A 34 5.76 37.80 7.92
CA SER A 34 4.42 37.24 8.12
C SER A 34 4.43 35.80 7.60
N ALA A 35 5.04 34.92 8.37
CA ALA A 35 4.84 33.49 8.22
C ALA A 35 3.39 33.20 8.63
N GLU A 36 2.54 32.87 7.66
CA GLU A 36 1.30 32.20 7.99
C GLU A 36 1.64 30.96 8.84
N PRO A 37 0.98 30.76 10.00
CA PRO A 37 1.18 29.54 10.76
C PRO A 37 0.52 28.42 9.96
N GLY A 38 1.29 27.79 9.08
CA GLY A 38 1.00 26.46 8.59
C GLY A 38 0.73 25.61 9.82
N THR A 39 -0.53 25.17 9.94
CA THR A 39 -0.99 24.33 11.03
C THR A 39 -0.03 23.16 11.12
N THR A 40 0.85 23.17 12.13
CA THR A 40 1.68 22.04 12.48
C THR A 40 0.76 20.99 13.09
N GLY A 41 -0.01 20.33 12.22
CA GLY A 41 -0.69 19.09 12.56
C GLY A 41 0.40 18.15 13.06
N GLY A 42 0.45 17.95 14.38
CA GLY A 42 1.39 17.03 14.99
C GLY A 42 1.30 15.72 14.23
N ARG A 43 2.43 15.23 13.70
CA ARG A 43 2.48 13.90 13.08
C ARG A 43 1.90 12.93 14.11
N GLY A 44 0.66 12.50 13.90
CA GLY A 44 -0.01 11.57 14.81
C GLY A 44 0.84 10.32 15.00
N GLU A 45 0.59 9.56 16.05
CA GLU A 45 1.33 8.32 16.25
C GLU A 45 1.07 7.35 15.09
N ARG A 46 2.14 6.75 14.55
CA ARG A 46 2.03 5.74 13.50
C ARG A 46 1.26 4.54 14.02
N ARG A 47 0.29 4.05 13.25
CA ARG A 47 -0.60 2.94 13.65
C ARG A 47 -0.01 1.56 13.33
N ILE A 48 1.33 1.44 13.41
CA ILE A 48 2.06 0.19 13.14
C ILE A 48 1.69 -0.88 14.17
N LEU A 49 1.57 -0.52 15.45
CA LEU A 49 1.19 -1.49 16.50
C LEU A 49 -0.18 -2.11 16.25
N VAL A 50 -1.15 -1.31 15.77
CA VAL A 50 -2.49 -1.81 15.41
C VAL A 50 -2.39 -2.79 14.25
N LEU A 51 -1.64 -2.44 13.20
CA LEU A 51 -1.41 -3.32 12.06
C LEU A 51 -0.77 -4.65 12.49
N LEU A 52 0.28 -4.59 13.32
CA LEU A 52 0.99 -5.79 13.79
C LEU A 52 0.11 -6.64 14.71
N ALA A 53 -0.68 -6.02 15.58
CA ALA A 53 -1.62 -6.74 16.44
C ALA A 53 -2.69 -7.47 15.62
N VAL A 54 -3.31 -6.79 14.65
CA VAL A 54 -4.31 -7.40 13.77
C VAL A 54 -3.69 -8.52 12.92
N ALA A 55 -2.50 -8.29 12.37
CA ALA A 55 -1.77 -9.31 11.61
C ALA A 55 -1.43 -10.53 12.45
N ALA A 56 -0.96 -10.33 13.69
CA ALA A 56 -0.67 -11.41 14.62
C ALA A 56 -1.92 -12.22 14.97
N VAL A 57 -3.05 -11.56 15.26
CA VAL A 57 -4.31 -12.25 15.54
C VAL A 57 -4.77 -13.05 14.33
N ALA A 58 -4.83 -12.46 13.14
CA ALA A 58 -5.26 -13.16 11.92
C ALA A 58 -4.35 -14.36 11.60
N TYR A 59 -3.02 -14.16 11.69
CA TYR A 59 -2.03 -15.22 11.47
C TYR A 59 -2.15 -16.36 12.48
N LEU A 60 -2.26 -16.05 13.78
CA LEU A 60 -2.34 -17.07 14.82
C LEU A 60 -3.66 -17.85 14.75
N LEU A 61 -4.77 -17.19 14.43
CA LEU A 61 -6.04 -17.87 14.21
C LEU A 61 -5.97 -18.82 13.01
N ASP A 62 -5.43 -18.37 11.88
CA ASP A 62 -5.24 -19.22 10.70
C ASP A 62 -4.33 -20.42 10.99
N LEU A 63 -3.15 -20.18 11.56
CA LEU A 63 -2.19 -21.24 11.85
C LEU A 63 -2.76 -22.26 12.86
N SER A 64 -3.37 -21.79 13.95
CA SER A 64 -3.92 -22.66 14.98
C SER A 64 -5.07 -23.50 14.44
N THR A 65 -5.99 -22.89 13.68
CA THR A 65 -7.11 -23.63 13.08
C THR A 65 -6.62 -24.66 12.08
N LYS A 66 -5.65 -24.33 11.20
CA LYS A 66 -5.02 -25.27 10.28
C LYS A 66 -4.35 -26.45 10.99
N ILE A 67 -3.68 -26.21 12.11
CA ILE A 67 -3.08 -27.29 12.92
C ILE A 67 -4.17 -28.22 13.46
N ILE A 68 -5.23 -27.63 14.04
CA ILE A 68 -6.35 -28.40 14.61
C ILE A 68 -7.04 -29.22 13.52
N VAL A 69 -7.44 -28.62 12.41
CA VAL A 69 -8.17 -29.35 11.36
C VAL A 69 -7.32 -30.43 10.72
N VAL A 70 -6.03 -30.20 10.50
CA VAL A 70 -5.14 -31.24 9.96
C VAL A 70 -5.03 -32.41 10.94
N SER A 71 -4.87 -32.14 12.24
CA SER A 71 -4.76 -33.19 13.24
C SER A 71 -6.04 -34.03 13.42
N GLN A 72 -7.20 -33.41 13.22
CA GLN A 72 -8.50 -34.02 13.52
C GLN A 72 -9.23 -34.56 12.28
N LEU A 73 -8.95 -34.06 11.08
CA LEU A 73 -9.77 -34.32 9.88
C LEU A 73 -9.01 -34.88 8.69
N GLU A 74 -7.67 -34.79 8.63
CA GLU A 74 -6.92 -35.20 7.44
C GLU A 74 -7.13 -36.68 7.06
N HIS A 75 -7.51 -37.54 8.01
CA HIS A 75 -7.76 -38.96 7.79
C HIS A 75 -9.18 -39.43 8.19
N GLU A 76 -10.02 -38.52 8.67
CA GLU A 76 -11.32 -38.83 9.30
C GLU A 76 -12.52 -38.43 8.40
N GLY A 77 -12.27 -37.75 7.28
CA GLY A 77 -13.30 -37.32 6.32
C GLY A 77 -13.81 -35.90 6.58
N SER A 78 -15.05 -35.60 6.17
CA SER A 78 -15.65 -34.26 6.33
C SER A 78 -16.62 -34.19 7.51
N ILE A 79 -16.65 -33.06 8.23
CA ILE A 79 -17.68 -32.77 9.23
C ILE A 79 -18.73 -31.84 8.61
N ASP A 80 -19.99 -32.24 8.67
CA ASP A 80 -21.11 -31.37 8.31
C ASP A 80 -21.38 -30.36 9.43
N VAL A 81 -21.21 -29.07 9.14
CA VAL A 81 -21.37 -27.99 10.12
C VAL A 81 -22.78 -27.40 10.04
N LEU A 82 -23.28 -27.19 8.81
CA LEU A 82 -24.62 -26.66 8.54
C LEU A 82 -25.30 -27.49 7.45
N GLY A 83 -25.72 -28.71 7.82
CA GLY A 83 -26.32 -29.65 6.86
C GLY A 83 -25.46 -29.79 5.60
N SER A 84 -26.09 -29.75 4.43
CA SER A 84 -25.39 -29.81 3.14
C SER A 84 -24.76 -28.50 2.69
N TRP A 85 -24.92 -27.40 3.43
CA TRP A 85 -24.49 -26.05 3.01
C TRP A 85 -23.04 -25.72 3.37
N LEU A 86 -22.55 -26.24 4.50
CA LEU A 86 -21.21 -25.95 4.98
C LEU A 86 -20.61 -27.18 5.66
N ARG A 87 -19.42 -27.55 5.22
CA ARG A 87 -18.65 -28.66 5.76
C ARG A 87 -17.24 -28.21 6.12
N PHE A 88 -16.61 -28.91 7.05
CA PHE A 88 -15.18 -28.86 7.25
C PHE A 88 -14.53 -30.08 6.61
N GLU A 89 -13.66 -29.84 5.63
CA GLU A 89 -13.01 -30.88 4.83
C GLU A 89 -11.59 -30.41 4.48
N VAL A 90 -10.56 -31.17 4.86
CA VAL A 90 -9.17 -30.78 4.65
C VAL A 90 -8.76 -30.98 3.19
N VAL A 91 -8.40 -29.88 2.52
CA VAL A 91 -7.86 -29.86 1.16
C VAL A 91 -6.45 -29.27 1.15
N ARG A 92 -5.51 -30.00 0.56
CA ARG A 92 -4.12 -29.53 0.36
C ARG A 92 -4.03 -28.81 -1.00
N ASN A 93 -4.23 -27.51 -0.99
CA ASN A 93 -4.27 -26.68 -2.19
C ASN A 93 -2.87 -26.29 -2.67
N ARG A 94 -2.44 -26.87 -3.78
CA ARG A 94 -1.19 -26.52 -4.49
C ARG A 94 -1.36 -25.41 -5.53
N GLY A 95 -2.59 -24.94 -5.76
CA GLY A 95 -2.93 -24.12 -6.93
C GLY A 95 -3.35 -24.96 -8.15
N ALA A 96 -3.79 -26.19 -7.92
CA ALA A 96 -4.15 -27.15 -8.97
C ALA A 96 -5.43 -26.78 -9.73
N ALA A 97 -6.23 -25.83 -9.24
CA ALA A 97 -7.42 -25.32 -9.92
C ALA A 97 -7.12 -24.77 -11.34
N PHE A 98 -5.85 -24.47 -11.65
CA PHE A 98 -5.41 -23.98 -12.96
C PHE A 98 -4.67 -25.03 -13.81
N GLY A 99 -4.68 -26.32 -13.43
CA GLY A 99 -4.07 -27.41 -14.21
C GLY A 99 -2.53 -27.40 -14.31
N LEU A 100 -1.88 -26.39 -13.72
CA LEU A 100 -0.42 -26.14 -13.79
C LEU A 100 0.31 -26.33 -12.45
N GLY A 101 -0.36 -26.93 -11.46
CA GLY A 101 0.16 -27.40 -10.17
C GLY A 101 1.34 -26.61 -9.60
N GLU A 102 2.55 -27.12 -9.82
CA GLU A 102 3.80 -26.60 -9.25
C GLU A 102 4.18 -25.19 -9.72
N ALA A 103 3.97 -24.87 -11.00
CA ALA A 103 4.27 -23.54 -11.54
C ALA A 103 3.40 -22.48 -10.84
N MET A 104 2.13 -22.81 -10.60
CA MET A 104 1.21 -21.93 -9.89
C MET A 104 1.53 -21.83 -8.40
N THR A 105 2.00 -22.92 -7.77
CA THR A 105 2.46 -22.85 -6.38
C THR A 105 3.53 -21.78 -6.22
N ILE A 106 4.58 -21.80 -7.05
CA ILE A 106 5.68 -20.83 -6.96
C ILE A 106 5.18 -19.40 -7.21
N VAL A 107 4.35 -19.20 -8.24
CA VAL A 107 3.79 -17.87 -8.58
C VAL A 107 3.03 -17.29 -7.39
N PHE A 108 2.12 -18.05 -6.79
CA PHE A 108 1.36 -17.58 -5.63
C PHE A 108 2.25 -17.30 -4.41
N THR A 109 3.30 -18.11 -4.20
CA THR A 109 4.26 -17.86 -3.12
C THR A 109 5.03 -16.54 -3.35
N CYS A 110 5.43 -16.26 -4.58
CA CYS A 110 6.04 -14.98 -4.96
C CYS A 110 5.07 -13.81 -4.77
N ILE A 111 3.80 -13.95 -5.16
CA ILE A 111 2.77 -12.93 -4.97
C ILE A 111 2.59 -12.62 -3.47
N ALA A 112 2.47 -13.64 -2.62
CA ALA A 112 2.36 -13.45 -1.17
C ALA A 112 3.57 -12.70 -0.60
N ALA A 113 4.79 -13.06 -1.00
CA ALA A 113 6.01 -12.37 -0.59
C ALA A 113 6.02 -10.89 -1.04
N ILE A 114 5.61 -10.60 -2.28
CA ILE A 114 5.50 -9.24 -2.81
C ILE A 114 4.49 -8.43 -2.00
N VAL A 115 3.31 -8.99 -1.70
CA VAL A 115 2.27 -8.33 -0.91
C VAL A 115 2.82 -7.95 0.47
N ILE A 116 3.53 -8.84 1.14
CA ILE A 116 4.16 -8.55 2.44
C ILE A 116 5.14 -7.37 2.34
N VAL A 117 5.98 -7.34 1.31
CA VAL A 117 6.93 -6.23 1.08
C VAL A 117 6.20 -4.92 0.79
N VAL A 118 5.14 -4.96 -0.01
CA VAL A 118 4.32 -3.77 -0.30
C VAL A 118 3.66 -3.23 0.97
N ILE A 119 3.05 -4.09 1.78
CA ILE A 119 2.44 -3.69 3.06
C ILE A 119 3.50 -3.08 3.99
N ALA A 120 4.67 -3.70 4.13
CA ALA A 120 5.76 -3.16 4.93
C ALA A 120 6.21 -1.76 4.45
N ARG A 121 6.20 -1.51 3.15
CA ARG A 121 6.51 -0.18 2.59
C ARG A 121 5.42 0.84 2.89
N ILE A 122 4.14 0.47 2.77
CA ILE A 122 2.97 1.33 3.05
C ILE A 122 2.89 1.65 4.53
N ALA A 123 3.19 0.68 5.42
CA ALA A 123 3.17 0.84 6.87
C ALA A 123 4.04 2.01 7.38
N ARG A 124 5.05 2.43 6.61
CA ARG A 124 5.89 3.60 6.94
C ARG A 124 5.13 4.93 6.94
N LYS A 125 3.99 5.01 6.25
CA LYS A 125 3.12 6.19 6.15
C LYS A 125 1.75 5.96 6.80
N LEU A 126 1.63 4.95 7.65
CA LEU A 126 0.35 4.52 8.19
C LEU A 126 -0.02 5.26 9.48
N TYR A 127 -0.99 6.16 9.38
CA TYR A 127 -1.53 6.93 10.51
C TYR A 127 -3.05 6.71 10.70
N SER A 128 -3.72 6.12 9.70
CA SER A 128 -5.14 5.76 9.77
C SER A 128 -5.38 4.39 10.40
N VAL A 129 -6.26 4.34 11.41
CA VAL A 129 -6.63 3.09 12.12
C VAL A 129 -7.39 2.12 11.20
N PRO A 130 -8.42 2.54 10.43
CA PRO A 130 -9.08 1.64 9.48
C PRO A 130 -8.12 1.01 8.47
N TRP A 131 -7.17 1.79 7.94
CA TRP A 131 -6.11 1.26 7.07
C TRP A 131 -5.18 0.30 7.79
N ALA A 132 -4.87 0.55 9.07
CA ALA A 132 -4.03 -0.34 9.85
C ALA A 132 -4.69 -1.69 10.08
N ILE A 133 -6.00 -1.71 10.33
CA ILE A 133 -6.79 -2.94 10.43
C ILE A 133 -6.77 -3.67 9.08
N ALA A 134 -7.11 -2.99 7.98
CA ALA A 134 -7.18 -3.61 6.66
C ALA A 134 -5.84 -4.22 6.21
N LEU A 135 -4.75 -3.45 6.34
CA LEU A 135 -3.39 -3.91 6.03
C LEU A 135 -2.92 -5.00 6.99
N GLY A 136 -3.33 -4.95 8.27
CA GLY A 136 -3.06 -6.00 9.24
C GLY A 136 -3.70 -7.32 8.84
N MET A 137 -4.98 -7.30 8.41
CA MET A 137 -5.67 -8.50 7.93
C MET A 137 -5.00 -9.09 6.69
N LEU A 138 -4.63 -8.25 5.72
CA LEU A 138 -3.89 -8.66 4.52
C LEU A 138 -2.52 -9.27 4.86
N LEU A 139 -1.78 -8.64 5.78
CA LEU A 139 -0.47 -9.13 6.22
C LEU A 139 -0.58 -10.46 6.94
N GLY A 140 -1.51 -10.59 7.89
CA GLY A 140 -1.73 -11.82 8.65
C GLY A 140 -2.15 -12.98 7.75
N GLY A 141 -3.10 -12.75 6.83
CA GLY A 141 -3.52 -13.76 5.87
C GLY A 141 -2.42 -14.14 4.88
N ALA A 142 -1.67 -13.17 4.35
CA ALA A 142 -0.54 -13.44 3.47
C ALA A 142 0.55 -14.27 4.18
N LEU A 143 0.86 -13.96 5.44
CA LEU A 143 1.81 -14.72 6.25
C LEU A 143 1.31 -16.15 6.55
N GLY A 144 0.01 -16.34 6.82
CA GLY A 144 -0.57 -17.67 7.07
C GLY A 144 -0.42 -18.59 5.86
N ASN A 145 -0.82 -18.13 4.69
CA ASN A 145 -0.69 -18.89 3.45
C ASN A 145 0.78 -19.06 3.02
N LEU A 146 1.64 -18.06 3.22
CA LEU A 146 3.08 -18.18 2.93
C LEU A 146 3.76 -19.20 3.85
N THR A 147 3.37 -19.26 5.12
CA THR A 147 3.91 -20.23 6.09
C THR A 147 3.63 -21.66 5.63
N ASP A 148 2.40 -21.94 5.20
CA ASP A 148 2.07 -23.25 4.64
C ASP A 148 2.96 -23.61 3.43
N ARG A 149 3.16 -22.65 2.52
CA ARG A 149 3.97 -22.83 1.31
C ARG A 149 5.46 -23.05 1.59
N LEU A 150 5.96 -22.49 2.68
CA LEU A 150 7.35 -22.63 3.10
C LEU A 150 7.61 -23.94 3.83
N PHE A 151 6.74 -24.28 4.78
CA PHE A 151 7.02 -25.32 5.77
C PHE A 151 6.29 -26.64 5.54
N ARG A 152 5.14 -26.66 4.83
CA ARG A 152 4.42 -27.91 4.57
C ARG A 152 4.99 -28.61 3.35
N THR A 153 5.01 -29.95 3.38
CA THR A 153 5.52 -30.82 2.31
C THR A 153 4.93 -30.47 0.93
N PRO A 154 5.74 -30.42 -0.15
CA PRO A 154 7.18 -30.72 -0.26
C PRO A 154 8.14 -29.66 0.33
N GLY A 155 7.64 -28.57 0.91
CA GLY A 155 8.44 -27.50 1.52
C GLY A 155 9.10 -26.59 0.49
N GLY A 156 9.92 -25.65 0.96
CA GLY A 156 10.82 -24.87 0.11
C GLY A 156 10.10 -24.06 -0.98
N PHE A 157 9.08 -23.29 -0.58
CA PHE A 157 8.21 -22.45 -1.44
C PHE A 157 7.21 -23.22 -2.33
N LYS A 158 7.19 -24.56 -2.23
CA LYS A 158 6.33 -25.47 -3.00
C LYS A 158 5.28 -26.19 -2.14
N GLY A 159 5.16 -25.83 -0.87
CA GLY A 159 4.18 -26.41 0.04
C GLY A 159 2.74 -26.12 -0.36
N ALA A 160 1.84 -27.05 -0.03
CA ALA A 160 0.41 -26.86 -0.22
C ALA A 160 -0.19 -26.06 0.94
N VAL A 161 -1.08 -25.12 0.60
CA VAL A 161 -1.92 -24.40 1.58
C VAL A 161 -2.99 -25.35 2.09
N VAL A 162 -3.29 -25.30 3.39
CA VAL A 162 -4.39 -26.08 3.97
C VAL A 162 -5.68 -25.27 3.90
N ASP A 163 -6.61 -25.73 3.08
CA ASP A 163 -7.96 -25.19 3.02
C ASP A 163 -8.90 -26.15 3.73
N PHE A 164 -9.92 -25.63 4.42
CA PHE A 164 -10.79 -26.50 5.22
C PHE A 164 -12.24 -26.04 5.36
N ILE A 165 -12.56 -24.79 5.05
CA ILE A 165 -13.93 -24.29 5.04
C ILE A 165 -14.51 -24.60 3.67
N ALA A 166 -15.46 -25.53 3.59
CA ALA A 166 -16.02 -26.04 2.35
C ALA A 166 -17.54 -25.73 2.26
N PRO A 167 -17.93 -24.53 1.77
CA PRO A 167 -19.31 -24.25 1.45
C PRO A 167 -19.78 -25.03 0.22
N ALA A 168 -21.08 -25.30 0.14
CA ALA A 168 -21.69 -25.89 -1.03
C ALA A 168 -21.51 -24.99 -2.26
N ASN A 169 -21.07 -25.58 -3.37
CA ASN A 169 -20.89 -24.91 -4.67
C ASN A 169 -19.89 -23.75 -4.67
N PHE A 170 -18.96 -23.70 -3.72
CA PHE A 170 -17.89 -22.71 -3.67
C PHE A 170 -16.53 -23.38 -3.49
N ALA A 171 -15.45 -22.64 -3.74
CA ALA A 171 -14.10 -23.12 -3.48
C ALA A 171 -13.88 -23.34 -1.97
N VAL A 172 -13.10 -24.37 -1.61
CA VAL A 172 -12.66 -24.55 -0.23
C VAL A 172 -11.61 -23.49 0.09
N PHE A 173 -11.71 -22.86 1.26
CA PHE A 173 -10.81 -21.78 1.68
C PHE A 173 -10.43 -21.90 3.16
N ASN A 174 -9.61 -20.97 3.64
CA ASN A 174 -9.19 -20.91 5.05
C ASN A 174 -9.37 -19.51 5.67
N LEU A 175 -8.93 -19.34 6.92
CA LEU A 175 -9.07 -18.06 7.63
C LEU A 175 -8.13 -16.99 7.06
N ALA A 176 -6.95 -17.38 6.57
CA ALA A 176 -6.07 -16.46 5.86
C ALA A 176 -6.73 -15.87 4.60
N ASP A 177 -7.44 -16.67 3.80
CA ASP A 177 -8.18 -16.19 2.63
C ASP A 177 -9.31 -15.24 3.04
N SER A 178 -10.04 -15.59 4.11
CA SER A 178 -11.09 -14.73 4.68
C SER A 178 -10.52 -13.38 5.13
N ALA A 179 -9.36 -13.39 5.80
CA ALA A 179 -8.68 -12.16 6.23
C ALA A 179 -8.24 -11.30 5.03
N ILE A 180 -7.69 -11.92 3.98
CA ILE A 180 -7.31 -11.21 2.75
C ILE A 180 -8.54 -10.57 2.08
N VAL A 181 -9.65 -11.32 1.94
CA VAL A 181 -10.88 -10.81 1.32
C VAL A 181 -11.48 -9.67 2.14
N CYS A 182 -11.64 -9.83 3.44
CA CYS A 182 -12.19 -8.77 4.31
C CYS A 182 -11.28 -7.54 4.36
N GLY A 183 -9.96 -7.72 4.42
CA GLY A 183 -8.99 -6.62 4.35
C GLY A 183 -9.05 -5.89 3.02
N GLY A 184 -9.13 -6.62 1.90
CA GLY A 184 -9.28 -6.07 0.55
C GLY A 184 -10.59 -5.27 0.39
N ILE A 185 -11.72 -5.83 0.83
CA ILE A 185 -13.01 -5.13 0.84
C ILE A 185 -12.91 -3.84 1.67
N THR A 186 -12.27 -3.90 2.83
CA THR A 186 -12.08 -2.71 3.68
C THR A 186 -11.27 -1.65 2.95
N ILE A 187 -10.14 -1.99 2.31
CA ILE A 187 -9.36 -1.04 1.49
C ILE A 187 -10.24 -0.40 0.42
N VAL A 188 -11.00 -1.20 -0.33
CA VAL A 188 -11.87 -0.69 -1.40
C VAL A 188 -12.89 0.32 -0.84
N ILE A 189 -13.53 0.02 0.29
CA ILE A 189 -14.46 0.93 0.95
C ILE A 189 -13.76 2.21 1.39
N LEU A 190 -12.56 2.12 1.97
CA LEU A 190 -11.80 3.30 2.41
C LEU A 190 -11.39 4.19 1.23
N SER A 191 -10.96 3.58 0.12
CA SER A 191 -10.63 4.29 -1.11
C SER A 191 -11.85 5.01 -1.69
N PHE A 192 -13.03 4.41 -1.72
CA PHE A 192 -14.25 5.10 -2.17
C PHE A 192 -14.69 6.23 -1.24
N ARG A 193 -14.30 6.19 0.03
CA ARG A 193 -14.54 7.27 0.99
C ARG A 193 -13.47 8.36 0.95
N GLY A 194 -12.49 8.25 0.03
CA GLY A 194 -11.38 9.18 -0.09
C GLY A 194 -10.44 9.19 1.11
N LEU A 195 -10.46 8.16 1.98
CA LEU A 195 -9.59 8.09 3.14
C LEU A 195 -8.25 7.46 2.75
N ASP A 196 -7.16 8.17 2.99
CA ASP A 196 -5.81 7.69 2.71
C ASP A 196 -5.16 6.96 3.90
N PRO A 197 -4.11 6.15 3.66
CA PRO A 197 -3.36 5.48 4.72
C PRO A 197 -2.74 6.41 5.78
N ASP A 198 -2.46 7.66 5.41
CA ASP A 198 -1.95 8.70 6.32
C ASP A 198 -3.07 9.46 7.05
N GLY A 199 -4.33 9.11 6.80
CA GLY A 199 -5.50 9.65 7.48
C GLY A 199 -6.06 10.91 6.85
N THR A 200 -5.54 11.38 5.71
CA THR A 200 -6.18 12.46 4.96
C THR A 200 -7.47 11.98 4.32
N VAL A 201 -8.41 12.90 4.13
CA VAL A 201 -9.66 12.66 3.40
C VAL A 201 -9.67 13.58 2.18
N HIS A 202 -9.77 13.02 0.99
CA HIS A 202 -9.98 13.77 -0.24
C HIS A 202 -11.47 13.74 -0.62
N PRO A 203 -12.13 14.90 -0.75
CA PRO A 203 -13.47 14.95 -1.32
C PRO A 203 -13.39 14.54 -2.80
N HIS A 204 -14.26 13.60 -3.20
CA HIS A 204 -14.49 13.22 -4.59
C HIS A 204 -15.55 14.11 -5.24
#